data_AF-A0A7S1FCY6-F1
#
_entry.id   AF-A0A7S1FCY6-F1
#
_cell.length_a   1.000
_cell.length_b   1.000
_cell.length_c   1.000
_cell.angle_alpha   90.00
_cell.angle_beta   90.00
_cell.angle_gamma   90.00
#
_symmetry.space_group_name_H-M   'P 1'
#
loop_
_entity.id
_entity.type
_entity.pdbx_description
1 polymer ?
#
loop_
_entity_poly.entity_id
_entity_poly.type
_entity_poly.pdbx_seq_one_letter_code
_entity_poly.pdbx_strand_id
1 'polypeptide(L)'
;DVFSPTLERRFFPWIEDDGPRLLSVDEVVREHGVPCVVVHHFVKQQLDRQRSFASIPFTLLFITLYGCVVIAHDDAVTLRAVENSVIADVVENAEYATVNDWVGARRLENVVKFADFWSWARVGLVPLLFAEGATLSEGLELNATQIANTSLRMQESGVYLNYNRIVGGIRFQQERSATVECDSPEELLQFHGRGCLEHKY
;
A
#
# COMPACT_ATOMS: atom_id res chain seq x y z
N ASP A 1 34.67 -27.44 30.96
CA ASP A 1 35.26 -26.09 30.96
C ASP A 1 35.08 -25.40 32.29
N VAL A 2 36.19 -25.39 33.01
CA VAL A 2 36.38 -24.80 34.32
C VAL A 2 36.52 -23.30 34.11
N PHE A 3 35.47 -22.53 34.41
CA PHE A 3 35.58 -21.09 34.55
C PHE A 3 36.49 -20.81 35.76
N SER A 4 37.79 -20.67 35.51
CA SER A 4 38.70 -20.05 36.48
C SER A 4 38.21 -18.61 36.68
N PRO A 5 37.83 -18.21 37.92
CA PRO A 5 37.50 -16.83 38.19
C PRO A 5 38.80 -16.03 38.09
N THR A 6 39.02 -15.37 36.95
CA THR A 6 40.02 -14.31 36.86
C THR A 6 39.68 -13.30 37.94
N LEU A 7 40.57 -13.14 38.90
CA LEU A 7 40.53 -12.19 40.01
C LEU A 7 40.42 -10.76 39.46
N GLU A 8 39.20 -10.36 39.13
CA GLU A 8 38.88 -8.96 38.91
C GLU A 8 39.05 -8.25 40.25
N ARG A 9 39.94 -7.25 40.29
CA ARG A 9 39.99 -6.28 41.38
C ARG A 9 38.63 -5.63 41.52
N ARG A 10 37.88 -6.00 42.55
CA ARG A 10 36.63 -5.34 42.89
C ARG A 10 36.90 -4.42 44.07
N PHE A 11 36.82 -3.13 43.79
CA PHE A 11 36.86 -2.11 44.81
C PHE A 11 35.52 -2.15 45.56
N PHE A 12 35.55 -2.39 46.87
CA PHE A 12 34.37 -2.43 47.72
C PHE A 12 34.24 -1.08 48.44
N PRO A 13 33.40 -0.15 47.97
CA PRO A 13 33.39 1.23 48.44
C PRO A 13 32.92 1.43 49.89
N TRP A 14 32.43 0.37 50.54
CA TRP A 14 31.98 0.40 51.95
C TRP A 14 33.00 -0.16 52.94
N ILE A 15 34.15 -0.65 52.46
CA ILE A 15 35.24 -1.15 53.30
C ILE A 15 36.33 -0.08 53.30
N GLU A 16 36.52 0.60 54.43
CA GLU A 16 37.66 1.50 54.64
C GLU A 16 38.88 0.63 55.02
N ASP A 17 39.80 0.43 54.07
CA ASP A 17 41.07 -0.28 54.31
C ASP A 17 42.24 0.68 54.06
N ASP A 18 43.25 0.63 54.94
CA ASP A 18 44.40 1.55 54.96
C ASP A 18 45.46 1.26 53.86
N GLY A 19 45.14 0.39 52.90
CA GLY A 19 46.04 0.08 51.79
C GLY A 19 45.44 -0.80 50.69
N PRO A 20 46.13 -0.94 49.55
CA PRO A 20 45.67 -1.74 48.41
C PRO A 20 45.85 -3.24 48.70
N ARG A 21 44.90 -3.86 49.41
CA ARG A 21 44.84 -5.31 49.59
C ARG A 21 43.88 -5.95 48.58
N LEU A 22 44.25 -7.13 48.10
CA LEU A 22 43.40 -7.96 47.25
C LEU A 22 42.53 -8.83 48.16
N LEU A 23 41.33 -8.34 48.48
CA LEU A 23 40.37 -9.09 49.28
C LEU A 23 39.63 -10.10 48.40
N SER A 24 39.52 -11.35 48.89
CA SER A 24 38.67 -12.35 48.26
C SER A 24 37.20 -12.04 48.51
N VAL A 25 36.32 -12.38 47.57
CA VAL A 25 34.86 -12.21 47.74
C VAL A 25 34.35 -12.98 48.96
N ASP A 26 34.86 -14.20 49.19
CA ASP A 26 34.46 -15.02 50.32
C ASP A 26 34.90 -14.42 51.67
N GLU A 27 36.06 -13.78 51.69
CA GLU A 27 36.62 -13.09 52.87
C GLU A 27 35.78 -11.86 53.21
N VAL A 28 35.43 -11.06 52.21
CA VAL A 28 34.54 -9.88 52.37
C VAL A 28 33.18 -10.29 52.91
N VAL A 29 32.59 -11.35 52.35
CA VAL A 29 31.25 -11.82 52.77
C VAL A 29 31.28 -12.37 54.19
N ARG A 30 32.34 -13.10 54.57
CA ARG A 30 32.45 -13.71 55.91
C ARG A 30 32.82 -12.72 57.00
N GLU A 31 33.78 -11.83 56.75
CA GLU A 31 34.35 -10.98 57.79
C GLU A 31 33.69 -9.61 57.87
N HIS A 32 33.35 -9.01 56.73
CA HIS A 32 32.87 -7.63 56.67
C HIS A 32 31.35 -7.54 56.45
N GLY A 33 30.75 -8.60 55.91
CA GLY A 33 29.34 -8.60 55.52
C GLY A 33 29.05 -7.65 54.35
N VAL A 34 27.81 -7.68 53.86
CA VAL A 34 27.37 -6.82 52.76
C VAL A 34 26.28 -5.87 53.25
N PRO A 35 26.41 -4.55 53.02
CA PRO A 35 25.36 -3.61 53.40
C PRO A 35 24.01 -3.96 52.76
N CYS A 36 22.94 -3.88 53.55
CA CYS A 36 21.58 -4.19 53.09
C CYS A 36 21.18 -3.38 51.84
N VAL A 37 21.61 -2.12 51.76
CA VAL A 37 21.35 -1.23 50.61
C VAL A 37 21.93 -1.79 49.31
N VAL A 38 23.14 -2.36 49.35
CA VAL A 38 23.81 -2.95 48.18
C VAL A 38 23.07 -4.20 47.72
N VAL A 39 22.67 -5.06 48.68
CA VAL A 39 21.88 -6.26 48.37
C VAL A 39 20.52 -5.88 47.77
N HIS A 40 19.82 -4.92 48.35
CA HIS A 40 18.53 -4.45 47.85
C HIS A 40 18.64 -3.87 46.43
N HIS A 41 19.66 -3.04 46.18
CA HIS A 41 19.93 -2.51 44.84
C HIS A 41 20.20 -3.63 43.82
N PHE A 42 21.05 -4.59 44.18
CA PHE A 42 21.35 -5.74 43.33
C PHE A 42 20.10 -6.57 43.03
N VAL A 43 19.30 -6.91 44.05
CA VAL A 43 18.05 -7.67 43.88
C VAL A 43 17.07 -6.91 42.98
N LYS A 44 16.91 -5.60 43.17
CA LYS A 44 16.06 -4.77 42.31
C LYS A 44 16.53 -4.81 40.85
N GLN A 45 17.83 -4.66 40.62
CA GLN A 45 18.41 -4.72 39.29
C GLN A 45 18.21 -6.09 38.62
N GLN A 46 18.36 -7.19 39.37
CA GLN A 46 18.09 -8.53 38.84
C GLN A 46 16.61 -8.74 38.51
N LEU A 47 15.73 -8.21 39.35
CA LEU A 47 14.28 -8.32 39.18
C LEU A 47 13.80 -7.51 37.96
N ASP A 48 14.34 -6.30 37.77
CA ASP A 48 14.06 -5.49 36.58
C ASP A 48 14.62 -6.15 35.31
N ARG A 49 15.80 -6.77 35.38
CA ARG A 49 16.35 -7.56 34.27
C ARG A 49 15.44 -8.74 33.92
N GLN A 50 14.96 -9.48 34.92
CA GLN A 50 14.03 -10.59 34.70
C GLN A 50 12.71 -10.14 34.08
N ARG A 51 12.17 -8.99 34.49
CA ARG A 51 10.96 -8.41 33.89
C ARG A 51 11.16 -8.09 32.41
N SER A 52 12.30 -7.48 32.05
CA SER A 52 12.63 -7.20 30.65
C SER A 52 12.76 -8.47 29.82
N PHE A 53 13.39 -9.53 30.35
CA PHE A 53 13.46 -10.82 29.67
C PHE A 53 12.10 -11.51 29.56
N ALA A 54 11.21 -11.32 30.54
CA ALA A 54 9.87 -11.89 30.54
C ALA A 54 8.95 -11.25 29.47
N SER A 55 9.14 -9.97 29.12
CA SER A 55 8.31 -9.31 28.10
C SER A 55 8.72 -9.63 26.66
N ILE A 56 10.00 -9.95 26.40
CA ILE A 56 10.52 -10.25 25.05
C ILE A 56 9.72 -11.34 24.32
N PRO A 57 9.45 -12.54 24.88
CA PRO A 57 8.71 -13.57 24.16
C PRO A 57 7.29 -13.13 23.77
N PHE A 58 6.62 -12.33 24.60
CA PHE A 58 5.31 -11.77 24.26
C PHE A 58 5.39 -10.76 23.12
N THR A 59 6.42 -9.90 23.09
CA THR A 59 6.62 -8.97 21.97
C THR A 59 6.93 -9.70 20.66
N LEU A 60 7.76 -10.74 20.69
CA LEU A 60 8.07 -11.57 19.52
C LEU A 60 6.84 -12.33 19.03
N LEU A 61 6.06 -12.91 19.96
CA LEU A 61 4.78 -13.53 19.64
C LEU A 61 3.83 -12.53 18.99
N PHE A 62 3.72 -11.32 19.54
CA PHE A 62 2.87 -10.27 18.98
C PHE A 62 3.29 -9.87 17.56
N ILE A 63 4.58 -9.62 17.34
CA ILE A 63 5.11 -9.29 16.00
C ILE A 63 4.85 -10.43 15.01
N THR A 64 5.03 -11.67 15.45
CA THR A 64 4.81 -12.86 14.61
C THR A 64 3.34 -13.01 14.25
N LEU A 65 2.44 -12.91 15.24
CA LEU A 65 1.00 -12.97 15.02
C LEU A 65 0.52 -11.83 14.12
N TYR A 66 0.99 -10.61 14.36
CA TYR A 66 0.69 -9.46 13.52
C TYR A 66 1.17 -9.70 12.08
N GLY A 67 2.39 -10.20 11.89
CA GLY A 67 2.92 -10.57 10.57
C GLY A 67 2.06 -11.63 9.87
N CYS A 68 1.63 -12.66 10.59
CA CYS A 68 0.71 -13.67 10.05
C CYS A 68 -0.64 -13.07 9.63
N VAL A 69 -1.21 -12.18 10.43
CA VAL A 69 -2.48 -11.50 10.10
C VAL A 69 -2.32 -10.62 8.86
N VAL A 70 -1.23 -9.86 8.76
CA VAL A 70 -0.96 -9.02 7.58
C VAL A 70 -0.82 -9.88 6.33
N ILE A 71 -0.01 -10.94 6.37
CA ILE A 71 0.19 -11.84 5.21
C ILE A 71 -1.11 -12.57 4.84
N ALA A 72 -1.90 -13.00 5.83
CA ALA A 72 -3.17 -13.70 5.56
C ALA A 72 -4.27 -12.78 5.03
N HIS A 73 -4.24 -11.49 5.38
CA HIS A 73 -5.22 -10.51 4.93
C HIS A 73 -4.83 -9.87 3.59
N ASP A 74 -3.52 -9.73 3.32
CA ASP A 74 -3.02 -9.06 2.13
C ASP A 74 -2.83 -10.06 0.98
N ASP A 75 -3.88 -10.28 0.19
CA ASP A 75 -3.77 -10.98 -1.10
C ASP A 75 -3.32 -10.01 -2.20
N ALA A 76 -2.09 -9.52 -2.06
CA ALA A 76 -1.49 -8.55 -2.97
C ALA A 76 -1.40 -9.08 -4.41
N VAL A 77 -1.29 -10.41 -4.60
CA VAL A 77 -1.19 -11.03 -5.93
C VAL A 77 -2.54 -10.93 -6.65
N THR A 78 -3.62 -11.36 -5.98
CA THR A 78 -4.96 -11.28 -6.57
C THR A 78 -5.38 -9.83 -6.78
N LEU A 79 -5.12 -8.94 -5.82
CA LEU A 79 -5.43 -7.52 -5.94
C LEU A 79 -4.71 -6.91 -7.15
N ARG A 80 -3.40 -7.13 -7.28
CA ARG A 80 -2.62 -6.62 -8.40
C ARG A 80 -3.06 -7.20 -9.74
N ALA A 81 -3.46 -8.47 -9.78
CA ALA A 81 -3.99 -9.09 -10.99
C ALA A 81 -5.30 -8.43 -11.43
N VAL A 82 -6.20 -8.13 -10.48
CA VAL A 82 -7.46 -7.42 -10.75
C VAL A 82 -7.19 -5.96 -11.17
N GLU A 83 -6.30 -5.25 -10.49
CA GLU A 83 -5.95 -3.87 -10.86
C GLU A 83 -5.36 -3.82 -12.27
N ASN A 84 -4.41 -4.70 -12.58
CA ASN A 84 -3.80 -4.76 -13.90
C ASN A 84 -4.81 -5.13 -14.98
N SER A 85 -5.77 -6.03 -14.71
CA SER A 85 -6.77 -6.40 -15.71
C SER A 85 -7.74 -5.25 -16.00
N VAL A 86 -8.16 -4.50 -14.97
CA VAL A 86 -8.99 -3.30 -15.13
C VAL A 86 -8.23 -2.22 -15.91
N ILE A 87 -6.95 -1.98 -15.57
CA ILE A 87 -6.11 -0.98 -16.26
C ILE A 87 -5.93 -1.39 -17.72
N ALA A 88 -5.53 -2.63 -17.99
CA ALA A 88 -5.34 -3.12 -19.34
C ALA A 88 -6.63 -3.00 -20.15
N ASP A 89 -7.78 -3.37 -19.59
CA ASP A 89 -9.06 -3.29 -20.29
C ASP A 89 -9.46 -1.83 -20.61
N VAL A 90 -9.36 -0.92 -19.63
CA VAL A 90 -9.71 0.50 -19.84
C VAL A 90 -8.73 1.22 -20.76
N VAL A 91 -7.44 0.90 -20.70
CA VAL A 91 -6.42 1.59 -21.51
C VAL A 91 -6.34 0.99 -22.92
N GLU A 92 -6.39 -0.33 -23.03
CA GLU A 92 -6.14 -1.04 -24.29
C GLU A 92 -7.43 -1.37 -25.06
N ASN A 93 -8.55 -1.65 -24.40
CA ASN A 93 -9.79 -2.09 -25.07
C ASN A 93 -10.87 -1.01 -25.19
N ALA A 94 -10.76 0.11 -24.45
CA ALA A 94 -11.69 1.23 -24.59
C ALA A 94 -11.39 2.06 -25.86
N GLU A 95 -11.70 1.48 -27.01
CA GLU A 95 -11.47 2.05 -28.33
C GLU A 95 -12.62 2.98 -28.76
N TYR A 96 -12.30 4.14 -29.34
CA TYR A 96 -13.34 5.15 -29.64
C TYR A 96 -13.40 5.63 -31.09
N ALA A 97 -12.38 5.32 -31.89
CA ALA A 97 -12.36 5.62 -33.30
C ALA A 97 -11.45 4.66 -34.04
N THR A 98 -11.97 4.00 -35.07
CA THR A 98 -11.19 3.30 -36.08
C THR A 98 -10.80 4.28 -37.18
N VAL A 99 -9.50 4.42 -37.44
CA VAL A 99 -9.00 5.37 -38.44
C VAL A 99 -9.18 4.81 -39.86
N ASN A 100 -9.06 3.49 -40.02
CA ASN A 100 -9.43 2.69 -41.19
C ASN A 100 -9.31 1.18 -40.82
N ASP A 101 -9.64 0.26 -41.74
CA ASP A 101 -9.56 -1.20 -41.51
C ASP A 101 -8.13 -1.72 -41.18
N TRP A 102 -7.09 -0.90 -41.36
CA TRP A 102 -5.67 -1.32 -41.24
C TRP A 102 -4.87 -0.53 -40.20
N VAL A 103 -5.43 0.55 -39.64
CA VAL A 103 -4.80 1.45 -38.69
C VAL A 103 -5.52 1.26 -37.37
N GLY A 104 -4.73 0.88 -36.36
CA GLY A 104 -5.18 0.58 -35.01
C GLY A 104 -6.15 1.63 -34.47
N ALA A 105 -7.11 1.15 -33.70
CA ALA A 105 -8.11 2.01 -33.11
C ALA A 105 -7.47 3.00 -32.12
N ARG A 106 -8.05 4.19 -32.03
CA ARG A 106 -7.62 5.21 -31.08
C ARG A 106 -8.09 4.83 -29.67
N ARG A 107 -7.16 4.94 -28.73
CA ARG A 107 -7.32 4.59 -27.32
C ARG A 107 -7.14 5.80 -26.42
N LEU A 108 -7.22 5.58 -25.10
CA LEU A 108 -7.04 6.63 -24.09
C LEU A 108 -5.71 7.39 -24.25
N GLU A 109 -4.64 6.68 -24.58
CA GLU A 109 -3.31 7.28 -24.83
C GLU A 109 -3.25 8.21 -26.04
N ASN A 110 -4.22 8.12 -26.96
CA ASN A 110 -4.29 8.98 -28.15
C ASN A 110 -5.25 10.17 -27.98
N VAL A 111 -5.69 10.46 -26.76
CA VAL A 111 -6.55 11.61 -26.46
C VAL A 111 -5.69 12.87 -26.44
N VAL A 112 -5.75 13.65 -27.52
CA VAL A 112 -4.97 14.90 -27.66
C VAL A 112 -5.85 16.13 -27.44
N LYS A 113 -7.13 16.06 -27.79
CA LYS A 113 -8.08 17.18 -27.67
C LYS A 113 -9.17 16.87 -26.66
N PHE A 114 -9.76 17.93 -26.10
CA PHE A 114 -10.93 17.82 -25.23
C PHE A 114 -12.10 17.06 -25.89
N ALA A 115 -12.32 17.25 -27.19
CA ALA A 115 -13.34 16.51 -27.94
C ALA A 115 -13.02 15.01 -28.08
N ASP A 116 -11.74 14.65 -28.14
CA ASP A 116 -11.29 13.26 -28.20
C ASP A 116 -11.58 12.55 -26.87
N PHE A 117 -11.39 13.25 -25.74
CA PHE A 117 -11.72 12.71 -24.41
C PHE A 117 -13.19 12.32 -24.30
N TRP A 118 -14.11 13.21 -24.71
CA TRP A 118 -15.55 12.90 -24.64
C TRP A 118 -15.97 11.83 -25.65
N SER A 119 -15.29 11.76 -26.78
CA SER A 119 -15.49 10.67 -27.74
C SER A 119 -15.05 9.34 -27.14
N TRP A 120 -13.88 9.30 -26.49
CA TRP A 120 -13.39 8.16 -25.74
C TRP A 120 -14.33 7.73 -24.62
N ALA A 121 -14.74 8.67 -23.77
CA ALA A 121 -15.63 8.36 -22.64
C ALA A 121 -16.96 7.77 -23.11
N ARG A 122 -17.57 8.33 -24.17
CA ARG A 122 -18.90 7.92 -24.65
C ARG A 122 -18.87 6.67 -25.53
N VAL A 123 -17.87 6.52 -26.39
CA VAL A 123 -17.83 5.44 -27.40
C VAL A 123 -16.97 4.26 -26.94
N GLY A 124 -15.86 4.51 -26.23
CA GLY A 124 -14.99 3.46 -25.71
C GLY A 124 -15.39 3.04 -24.29
N LEU A 125 -15.25 3.97 -23.33
CA LEU A 125 -15.33 3.63 -21.90
C LEU A 125 -16.73 3.19 -21.44
N VAL A 126 -17.78 3.97 -21.75
CA VAL A 126 -19.15 3.69 -21.26
C VAL A 126 -19.67 2.35 -21.79
N PRO A 127 -19.59 2.03 -23.09
CA PRO A 127 -20.01 0.73 -23.60
C PRO A 127 -19.22 -0.45 -23.01
N LEU A 128 -17.92 -0.27 -22.75
CA LEU A 128 -17.08 -1.29 -22.12
C LEU A 128 -17.52 -1.57 -20.67
N LEU A 129 -17.81 -0.53 -19.89
CA LEU A 129 -18.18 -0.68 -18.47
C LEU A 129 -19.61 -1.19 -18.27
N PHE A 130 -20.53 -0.86 -19.18
CA PHE A 130 -21.94 -1.26 -19.11
C PHE A 130 -22.33 -2.26 -20.18
N ALA A 131 -21.39 -3.11 -20.62
CA ALA A 131 -21.69 -4.21 -21.52
C ALA A 131 -22.65 -5.20 -20.82
N GLU A 132 -23.92 -5.20 -21.21
CA GLU A 132 -24.98 -6.04 -20.61
C GLU A 132 -24.97 -7.50 -21.12
N GLY A 133 -23.80 -8.03 -21.50
CA GLY A 133 -23.67 -9.36 -22.08
C GLY A 133 -22.62 -10.20 -21.37
N ALA A 134 -23.03 -11.34 -20.81
CA ALA A 134 -22.08 -12.38 -20.43
C ALA A 134 -21.45 -12.93 -21.72
N THR A 135 -20.15 -12.72 -21.90
CA THR A 135 -19.39 -13.45 -22.92
C THR A 135 -19.32 -14.90 -22.46
N LEU A 136 -20.23 -15.74 -22.98
CA LEU A 136 -20.12 -17.18 -22.83
C LEU A 136 -18.79 -17.61 -23.43
N SER A 137 -18.07 -18.50 -22.75
CA SER A 137 -16.76 -19.00 -23.19
C SER A 137 -16.77 -19.33 -24.68
N GLU A 138 -15.83 -18.73 -25.42
CA GLU A 138 -15.64 -18.94 -26.86
C GLU A 138 -15.53 -20.45 -27.15
N GLY A 139 -16.62 -21.06 -27.61
CA GLY A 139 -16.72 -22.52 -27.76
C GLY A 139 -18.11 -23.10 -27.49
N LEU A 140 -19.01 -22.36 -26.83
CA LEU A 140 -20.44 -22.71 -26.80
C LEU A 140 -21.16 -22.03 -27.98
N GLU A 141 -21.30 -22.72 -29.10
CA GLU A 141 -22.26 -22.34 -30.14
C GLU A 141 -23.69 -22.63 -29.64
N LEU A 142 -24.22 -21.75 -28.80
CA LEU A 142 -25.62 -21.81 -28.44
C LEU A 142 -26.45 -21.32 -29.63
N ASN A 143 -27.37 -22.16 -30.08
CA ASN A 143 -28.33 -21.78 -31.11
C ASN A 143 -29.18 -20.62 -30.59
N ALA A 144 -29.57 -19.65 -31.43
CA ALA A 144 -30.29 -18.43 -30.99
C ALA A 144 -31.55 -18.71 -30.15
N THR A 145 -32.19 -19.86 -30.37
CA THR A 145 -33.34 -20.35 -29.61
C THR A 145 -32.98 -20.90 -28.22
N GLN A 146 -31.77 -21.43 -28.04
CA GLN A 146 -31.23 -21.83 -26.74
C GLN A 146 -30.85 -20.62 -25.90
N ILE A 147 -30.33 -19.56 -26.50
CA ILE A 147 -30.03 -18.29 -25.81
C ILE A 147 -31.32 -17.66 -25.27
N ALA A 148 -32.41 -17.68 -26.06
CA ALA A 148 -33.71 -17.15 -25.64
C ALA A 148 -34.39 -17.97 -24.52
N ASN A 149 -34.16 -19.29 -24.48
CA ASN A 149 -34.74 -20.18 -23.47
C ASN A 149 -33.87 -20.32 -22.22
N THR A 150 -32.56 -20.07 -22.34
CA THR A 150 -31.68 -19.92 -21.18
C THR A 150 -31.96 -18.53 -20.63
N SER A 151 -33.03 -18.44 -19.85
CA SER A 151 -33.28 -17.33 -18.95
C SER A 151 -32.19 -17.29 -17.87
N LEU A 152 -30.94 -17.05 -18.27
CA LEU A 152 -29.99 -16.33 -17.46
C LEU A 152 -30.66 -14.97 -17.25
N ARG A 153 -31.44 -14.95 -16.17
CA ARG A 153 -32.19 -13.79 -15.74
C ARG A 153 -31.26 -12.61 -15.83
N MET A 154 -31.78 -11.56 -16.44
CA MET A 154 -31.34 -10.17 -16.56
C MET A 154 -30.95 -9.50 -15.22
N GLN A 155 -30.52 -10.28 -14.22
CA GLN A 155 -30.22 -9.93 -12.84
C GLN A 155 -28.71 -9.78 -12.59
N GLU A 156 -27.88 -10.04 -13.59
CA GLU A 156 -26.43 -9.77 -13.57
C GLU A 156 -26.08 -8.41 -14.20
N SER A 157 -27.00 -7.44 -14.12
CA SER A 157 -26.67 -6.06 -14.50
C SER A 157 -25.55 -5.52 -13.61
N GLY A 158 -24.54 -4.93 -14.26
CA GLY A 158 -23.38 -4.34 -13.61
C GLY A 158 -22.23 -5.30 -13.31
N VAL A 159 -22.22 -6.51 -13.89
CA VAL A 159 -21.01 -7.36 -13.92
C VAL A 159 -20.02 -6.81 -14.95
N TYR A 160 -18.78 -6.62 -14.53
CA TYR A 160 -17.66 -6.14 -15.33
C TYR A 160 -16.58 -7.23 -15.37
N LEU A 161 -16.04 -7.54 -16.56
CA LEU A 161 -15.03 -8.60 -16.74
C LEU A 161 -15.43 -9.96 -16.10
N ASN A 162 -16.72 -10.35 -16.17
CA ASN A 162 -17.30 -11.60 -15.66
C ASN A 162 -17.23 -11.84 -14.14
N TYR A 163 -16.40 -11.12 -13.39
CA TYR A 163 -16.19 -11.34 -11.95
C TYR A 163 -16.28 -10.07 -11.09
N ASN A 164 -16.10 -8.88 -11.70
CA ASN A 164 -16.19 -7.61 -10.97
C ASN A 164 -17.61 -7.07 -11.02
N ARG A 165 -17.98 -6.22 -10.05
CA ARG A 165 -19.27 -5.53 -10.04
C ARG A 165 -19.10 -4.04 -9.87
N ILE A 166 -19.76 -3.27 -10.72
CA ILE A 166 -19.79 -1.80 -10.59
C ILE A 166 -20.75 -1.44 -9.45
N VAL A 167 -20.24 -0.73 -8.44
CA VAL A 167 -21.03 -0.25 -7.29
C VAL A 167 -21.20 1.26 -7.40
N GLY A 168 -22.45 1.75 -7.37
CA GLY A 168 -22.78 3.19 -7.34
C GLY A 168 -22.61 3.96 -8.67
N GLY A 169 -21.81 3.45 -9.60
CA GLY A 169 -21.59 4.04 -10.93
C GLY A 169 -20.31 4.85 -11.04
N ILE A 170 -20.17 5.61 -12.14
CA ILE A 170 -18.96 6.38 -12.46
C ILE A 170 -19.22 7.86 -12.21
N ARG A 171 -18.27 8.55 -11.58
CA ARG A 171 -18.31 9.99 -11.37
C ARG A 171 -17.09 10.65 -12.00
N PHE A 172 -17.32 11.56 -12.94
CA PHE A 172 -16.29 12.47 -13.42
C PHE A 172 -16.10 13.64 -12.45
N GLN A 173 -14.85 13.99 -12.19
CA GLN A 173 -14.46 15.17 -11.42
C GLN A 173 -13.53 16.03 -12.29
N GLN A 174 -13.66 17.34 -12.19
CA GLN A 174 -12.84 18.30 -12.93
C GLN A 174 -12.26 19.31 -11.95
N GLU A 175 -10.94 19.44 -11.94
CA GLU A 175 -10.27 20.56 -11.30
C GLU A 175 -10.13 21.72 -12.29
N ARG A 176 -10.33 22.94 -11.80
CA ARG A 176 -10.22 24.17 -12.60
C ARG A 176 -9.30 25.12 -11.86
N SER A 177 -8.40 25.76 -12.59
CA SER A 177 -7.59 26.85 -12.05
C SER A 177 -8.48 28.07 -11.75
N ALA A 178 -8.01 28.92 -10.84
CA ALA A 178 -8.62 30.23 -10.63
C ALA A 178 -8.52 31.06 -11.92
N THR A 179 -9.51 31.93 -12.14
CA THR A 179 -9.42 32.91 -13.23
C THR A 179 -8.27 33.86 -12.94
N VAL A 180 -7.25 33.84 -13.80
CA VAL A 180 -6.10 34.76 -13.74
C VAL A 180 -6.30 35.83 -14.81
N GLU A 181 -6.04 37.09 -14.48
CA GLU A 181 -6.02 38.16 -15.48
C GLU A 181 -4.88 37.92 -16.47
N CYS A 182 -5.17 38.12 -17.76
CA CYS A 182 -4.21 37.84 -18.81
C CYS A 182 -3.13 38.93 -18.87
N ASP A 183 -1.92 38.60 -18.44
CA ASP A 183 -0.73 39.45 -18.61
C ASP A 183 -0.04 39.14 -19.95
N SER A 184 -0.69 39.49 -21.04
CA SER A 184 -0.15 39.33 -22.41
C SER A 184 0.13 40.70 -23.02
N PRO A 185 1.29 40.92 -23.64
CA PRO A 185 1.58 42.21 -24.27
C PRO A 185 0.62 42.47 -25.44
N GLU A 186 0.13 43.70 -25.53
CA GLU A 186 -0.92 44.12 -26.48
C GLU A 186 -0.54 43.86 -27.95
N GLU A 187 0.75 43.99 -28.28
CA GLU A 187 1.28 43.72 -29.63
C GLU A 187 1.01 42.26 -30.07
N LEU A 188 1.15 41.29 -29.16
CA LEU A 188 0.89 39.89 -29.47
C LEU A 188 -0.62 39.60 -29.54
N LEU A 189 -1.43 40.30 -28.73
CA LEU A 189 -2.90 40.19 -28.79
C LEU A 189 -3.43 40.68 -30.14
N GLN A 190 -2.90 41.81 -30.64
CA GLN A 190 -3.23 42.34 -31.96
C GLN A 190 -2.75 41.41 -33.09
N PHE A 191 -1.53 40.88 -32.99
CA PHE A 191 -0.99 39.96 -34.00
C PHE A 191 -1.79 38.66 -34.10
N HIS A 192 -2.22 38.10 -32.97
CA HIS A 192 -2.97 36.84 -32.94
C HIS A 192 -4.49 37.01 -33.04
N GLY A 193 -5.02 38.22 -32.94
CA GLY A 193 -6.46 38.49 -32.96
C GLY A 193 -7.21 37.81 -31.81
N ARG A 194 -6.57 37.66 -30.65
CA ARG A 194 -7.14 37.03 -29.44
C ARG A 194 -7.11 38.02 -28.28
N GLY A 195 -8.11 37.94 -27.40
CA GLY A 195 -8.17 38.78 -26.19
C GLY A 195 -7.23 38.33 -25.07
N CYS A 196 -6.65 37.12 -25.19
CA CYS A 196 -5.67 36.57 -24.26
C CYS A 196 -4.85 35.50 -24.98
N LEU A 197 -3.53 35.47 -24.74
CA LEU A 197 -2.69 34.36 -25.15
C LEU A 197 -2.64 33.39 -23.98
N GLU A 198 -3.11 32.17 -24.21
CA GLU A 198 -3.18 31.15 -23.16
C GLU A 198 -1.84 31.03 -22.44
N HIS A 199 -1.91 31.03 -21.11
CA HIS A 199 -0.77 30.69 -20.28
C HIS A 199 -0.35 29.27 -20.62
N LYS A 200 0.87 29.08 -21.12
CA LYS A 200 1.51 27.76 -21.01
C LYS A 200 1.68 27.49 -19.52
N TYR A 201 1.06 26.40 -19.06
CA TYR A 201 1.39 25.80 -17.78
C TYR A 201 2.82 25.24 -17.83
#